data_AF-A0A9P5SYS4-F1
#
_entry.id   AF-A0A9P5SYS4-F1
#
_cell.length_a   1.000
_cell.length_b   1.000
_cell.length_c   1.000
_cell.angle_alpha   90.00
_cell.angle_beta   90.00
_cell.angle_gamma   90.00
#
_symmetry.space_group_name_H-M   'P 1'
#
loop_
_entity.id
_entity.type
_entity.pdbx_description
1 polymer ?
#
loop_
_entity_poly.entity_id
_entity_poly.type
_entity_poly.pdbx_seq_one_letter_code
_entity_poly.pdbx_strand_id
1 'polypeptide(L)'
;GNAEQPSPTTSDFKSIKNALNTDNGQSPTPSRQPILGSSGPMLPLDFFTENVNPPAIVFSPPQADGRVDDIRQLAACLCLLRSSHSLNDVLEPTARNWIQDVENDSDEQERLKALATDVVKEYVRDELKDAKVIEVACLAPVLEKDDFRCLLRQLFTGIDQSDLLDVPQLQGLADLIRGADPDYLDSDDLVKILELFSARLTNTHIQSTSYVYQLTIAISHVLDAMADTK
;
A
#
# COMPACT_ATOMS: atom_id res chain seq x y z
N GLY A 1 -34.24 -14.05 -26.86
CA GLY A 1 -34.26 -12.62 -26.52
C GLY A 1 -33.04 -12.37 -25.69
N ASN A 2 -32.03 -11.72 -26.28
CA ASN A 2 -30.79 -11.39 -25.61
C ASN A 2 -31.02 -10.15 -24.74
N ALA A 3 -30.68 -10.24 -23.46
CA ALA A 3 -30.56 -9.08 -22.59
C ALA A 3 -29.05 -8.85 -22.36
N GLU A 4 -28.50 -7.86 -23.05
CA GLU A 4 -27.22 -7.24 -22.74
C GLU A 4 -27.33 -6.55 -21.37
N GLN A 5 -26.49 -6.94 -20.42
CA GLN A 5 -26.24 -6.16 -19.20
C GLN A 5 -25.19 -5.08 -19.50
N PRO A 6 -25.35 -3.86 -18.96
CA PRO A 6 -24.49 -2.73 -19.29
C PRO A 6 -23.14 -2.82 -18.58
N SER A 7 -22.06 -2.58 -19.34
CA SER A 7 -20.70 -2.39 -18.83
C SER A 7 -20.61 -1.17 -17.90
N PRO A 8 -19.71 -1.18 -16.90
CA PRO A 8 -19.49 -0.03 -16.02
C PRO A 8 -19.05 1.18 -16.85
N THR A 9 -19.73 2.30 -16.63
CA THR A 9 -19.62 3.50 -17.46
C THR A 9 -18.49 4.38 -16.93
N THR A 10 -17.74 5.00 -17.85
CA THR A 10 -16.63 5.98 -17.68
C THR A 10 -16.88 7.16 -16.71
N SER A 11 -18.06 7.22 -16.08
CA SER A 11 -18.46 8.24 -15.12
C SER A 11 -17.87 8.05 -13.72
N ASP A 12 -17.58 6.82 -13.29
CA ASP A 12 -17.09 6.58 -11.92
C ASP A 12 -15.61 6.98 -11.76
N PHE A 13 -14.80 6.79 -12.81
CA PHE A 13 -13.39 7.19 -12.88
C PHE A 13 -13.14 8.72 -12.87
N LYS A 14 -14.14 9.53 -13.25
CA LYS A 14 -14.02 11.00 -13.24
C LYS A 14 -14.04 11.58 -11.83
N SER A 15 -14.62 10.88 -10.86
CA SER A 15 -14.71 11.36 -9.48
C SER A 15 -13.38 11.22 -8.73
N ILE A 16 -12.64 10.13 -8.93
CA ILE A 16 -11.33 9.89 -8.29
C ILE A 16 -10.32 10.99 -8.69
N LYS A 17 -10.38 11.46 -9.95
CA LYS A 17 -9.51 12.54 -10.46
C LYS A 17 -9.69 13.89 -9.77
N ASN A 18 -10.86 14.15 -9.16
CA ASN A 18 -11.15 15.46 -8.58
C ASN A 18 -10.76 15.59 -7.10
N ALA A 19 -10.51 14.49 -6.38
CA ALA A 19 -10.16 14.52 -4.96
C ALA A 19 -8.67 14.80 -4.69
N LEU A 20 -7.80 14.72 -5.70
CA LEU A 20 -6.35 14.94 -5.59
C LEU A 20 -5.94 16.43 -5.66
N ASN A 21 -6.91 17.36 -5.75
CA ASN A 21 -6.66 18.79 -6.01
C ASN A 21 -7.06 19.72 -4.84
N THR A 22 -6.57 19.44 -3.63
CA THR A 22 -6.61 20.44 -2.54
C THR A 22 -5.40 20.30 -1.62
N ASP A 23 -4.37 21.13 -1.87
CA ASP A 23 -3.34 21.48 -0.89
C ASP A 23 -3.35 23.01 -0.73
N ASN A 24 -3.35 23.49 0.52
CA ASN A 24 -3.09 24.88 0.86
C ASN A 24 -2.34 24.90 2.20
N GLY A 25 -1.07 25.27 2.13
CA GLY A 25 -0.11 25.08 3.20
C GLY A 25 -0.04 26.16 4.27
N GLN A 26 0.83 25.91 5.24
CA GLN A 26 1.65 26.92 5.93
C GLN A 26 2.74 26.25 6.78
N SER A 27 4.00 26.59 6.50
CA SER A 27 5.18 26.25 7.30
C SER A 27 5.22 27.03 8.62
N PRO A 28 6.00 26.55 9.61
CA PRO A 28 6.98 27.46 10.20
C PRO A 28 8.38 26.85 10.40
N THR A 29 9.33 27.78 10.42
CA THR A 29 10.80 27.68 10.48
C THR A 29 11.37 27.10 11.79
N PRO A 30 12.57 26.47 11.79
CA PRO A 30 13.27 26.07 13.01
C PRO A 30 14.37 27.07 13.41
N SER A 31 14.41 27.44 14.69
CA SER A 31 15.54 28.16 15.31
C SER A 31 16.44 27.18 16.09
N ARG A 32 17.74 27.27 15.81
CA ARG A 32 18.89 26.56 16.41
C ARG A 32 19.42 27.46 17.56
N GLN A 33 20.04 27.05 18.68
CA GLN A 33 21.11 26.08 18.94
C GLN A 33 21.23 25.77 20.49
N PRO A 34 22.38 25.35 21.09
CA PRO A 34 22.54 24.04 21.73
C PRO A 34 22.92 24.11 23.24
N ILE A 35 22.74 23.03 24.01
CA ILE A 35 23.47 22.89 25.29
C ILE A 35 23.94 21.44 25.45
N LEU A 36 25.26 21.27 25.44
CA LEU A 36 25.98 20.10 25.90
C LEU A 36 26.12 20.22 27.43
N GLY A 37 25.69 19.23 28.20
CA GLY A 37 25.81 19.23 29.66
C GLY A 37 25.55 17.84 30.26
N SER A 38 26.58 17.30 30.89
CA SER A 38 26.75 15.95 31.44
C SER A 38 25.69 15.41 32.41
N SER A 39 25.70 14.08 32.50
CA SER A 39 25.24 13.21 33.61
C SER A 39 23.79 12.72 33.47
N GLY A 40 23.67 11.49 32.95
CA GLY A 40 22.39 10.84 32.70
C GLY A 40 21.71 10.37 33.99
N PRO A 41 20.41 10.66 34.17
CA PRO A 41 19.55 9.79 34.93
C PRO A 41 19.18 8.60 34.05
N MET A 42 19.41 7.39 34.58
CA MET A 42 18.94 6.12 34.03
C MET A 42 17.45 6.27 33.65
N LEU A 43 17.14 6.21 32.36
CA LEU A 43 15.75 6.27 31.89
C LEU A 43 14.99 5.12 32.56
N PRO A 44 13.84 5.37 33.22
CA PRO A 44 13.01 4.30 33.74
C PRO A 44 12.57 3.42 32.57
N LEU A 45 12.86 2.12 32.66
CA LEU A 45 12.46 1.11 31.68
C LEU A 45 10.94 0.84 31.66
N ASP A 46 10.13 1.68 32.31
CA ASP A 46 8.68 1.48 32.48
C ASP A 46 7.84 2.09 31.34
N PHE A 47 8.39 2.25 30.14
CA PHE A 47 7.70 2.86 28.99
C PHE A 47 6.56 2.01 28.40
N PHE A 48 6.43 0.74 28.80
CA PHE A 48 5.38 -0.18 28.32
C PHE A 48 4.62 -0.83 29.49
N THR A 49 4.11 -0.02 30.42
CA THR A 49 3.32 -0.53 31.57
C THR A 49 1.82 -0.62 31.31
N GLU A 50 1.30 0.00 30.27
CA GLU A 50 -0.07 -0.22 29.80
C GLU A 50 -0.07 -0.98 28.48
N ASN A 51 -0.67 -2.16 28.48
CA ASN A 51 -1.14 -2.82 27.26
C ASN A 51 -2.30 -1.97 26.73
N VAL A 52 -1.97 -0.88 26.05
CA VAL A 52 -2.96 -0.02 25.39
C VAL A 52 -3.69 -0.92 24.39
N ASN A 53 -5.01 -1.08 24.57
CA ASN A 53 -5.82 -1.82 23.61
C ASN A 53 -5.48 -1.30 22.20
N PRO A 54 -5.27 -2.21 21.22
CA PRO A 54 -4.93 -1.80 19.87
C PRO A 54 -5.97 -0.75 19.42
N PRO A 55 -5.53 0.36 18.80
CA PRO A 55 -6.43 1.42 18.42
C PRO A 55 -7.57 0.84 17.59
N ALA A 56 -8.81 1.12 17.99
CA ALA A 56 -9.98 0.73 17.23
C ALA A 56 -9.82 1.26 15.80
N ILE A 57 -9.88 0.36 14.82
CA ILE A 57 -9.73 0.72 13.41
C ILE A 57 -10.98 1.52 13.04
N VAL A 58 -10.84 2.85 12.94
CA VAL A 58 -11.91 3.74 12.48
C VAL A 58 -12.03 3.56 10.97
N PHE A 59 -12.84 2.58 10.58
CA PHE A 59 -13.22 2.34 9.19
C PHE A 59 -14.54 3.04 8.90
N SER A 60 -14.54 3.89 7.87
CA SER A 60 -15.77 4.47 7.31
C SER A 60 -16.13 3.65 6.06
N PRO A 61 -16.95 2.59 6.20
CA PRO A 61 -17.38 1.78 5.05
C PRO A 61 -18.11 2.67 4.03
N PRO A 62 -17.92 2.43 2.72
CA PRO A 62 -18.86 2.94 1.74
C PRO A 62 -20.25 2.34 2.03
N GLN A 63 -21.32 3.00 1.60
CA GLN A 63 -22.62 2.33 1.56
C GLN A 63 -22.50 1.06 0.69
N ALA A 64 -23.30 0.02 0.96
CA ALA A 64 -23.44 -1.08 0.00
C ALA A 64 -23.89 -0.50 -1.35
N ASP A 65 -23.30 -0.95 -2.47
CA ASP A 65 -23.39 -0.32 -3.80
C ASP A 65 -22.86 1.13 -3.90
N GLY A 66 -22.23 1.61 -2.84
CA GLY A 66 -21.62 2.93 -2.76
C GLY A 66 -20.37 3.04 -3.63
N ARG A 67 -20.10 4.26 -4.07
CA ARG A 67 -18.83 4.56 -4.76
C ARG A 67 -17.67 4.40 -3.78
N VAL A 68 -16.60 3.79 -4.27
CA VAL A 68 -15.30 3.74 -3.59
C VAL A 68 -14.46 4.87 -4.16
N ASP A 69 -14.14 5.85 -3.33
CA ASP A 69 -13.48 7.09 -3.77
C ASP A 69 -11.95 7.02 -3.71
N ASP A 70 -11.39 6.03 -3.00
CA ASP A 70 -9.95 5.88 -2.75
C ASP A 70 -9.50 4.41 -2.88
N ILE A 71 -8.32 4.19 -3.47
CA ILE A 71 -7.65 2.89 -3.59
C ILE A 71 -7.39 2.29 -2.19
N ARG A 72 -7.05 3.13 -1.20
CA ARG A 72 -6.82 2.65 0.17
C ARG A 72 -8.11 2.20 0.84
N GLN A 73 -9.22 2.88 0.54
CA GLN A 73 -10.53 2.47 1.00
C GLN A 73 -10.92 1.12 0.37
N LEU A 74 -10.65 0.94 -0.92
CA LEU A 74 -10.86 -0.34 -1.61
C LEU A 74 -10.04 -1.48 -0.97
N ALA A 75 -8.74 -1.25 -0.75
CA ALA A 75 -7.86 -2.20 -0.09
C ALA A 75 -8.36 -2.54 1.32
N ALA A 76 -8.77 -1.53 2.10
CA ALA A 76 -9.33 -1.75 3.43
C ALA A 76 -10.61 -2.59 3.37
N CYS A 77 -11.54 -2.30 2.45
CA CYS A 77 -12.77 -3.07 2.26
C CYS A 77 -12.46 -4.55 1.98
N LEU A 78 -11.59 -4.82 1.00
CA LEU A 78 -11.24 -6.17 0.59
C LEU A 78 -10.44 -6.92 1.66
N CYS A 79 -9.53 -6.26 2.38
CA CYS A 79 -8.80 -6.83 3.51
C CYS A 79 -9.74 -7.19 4.67
N LEU A 80 -10.74 -6.35 4.95
CA LEU A 80 -11.75 -6.63 5.96
C LEU A 80 -12.63 -7.82 5.59
N LEU A 81 -13.05 -7.93 4.32
CA LEU A 81 -13.81 -9.09 3.84
C LEU A 81 -12.99 -10.38 3.93
N ARG A 82 -11.69 -10.34 3.59
CA ARG A 82 -10.80 -11.49 3.71
C ARG A 82 -10.54 -11.90 5.16
N SER A 83 -10.52 -10.94 6.09
CA SER A 83 -10.17 -11.14 7.50
C SER A 83 -11.37 -11.19 8.44
N SER A 84 -12.59 -11.23 7.90
CA SER A 84 -13.88 -11.08 8.61
C SER A 84 -13.96 -11.97 9.85
N HIS A 85 -13.56 -13.24 9.73
CA HIS A 85 -13.63 -14.22 10.80
C HIS A 85 -12.66 -13.97 11.96
N SER A 86 -11.58 -13.20 11.75
CA SER A 86 -10.53 -12.97 12.75
C SER A 86 -10.65 -11.64 13.50
N LEU A 87 -11.34 -10.65 12.92
CA LEU A 87 -11.40 -9.28 13.45
C LEU A 87 -12.73 -8.93 14.13
N ASN A 88 -13.70 -9.86 14.17
CA ASN A 88 -15.04 -9.62 14.68
C ASN A 88 -15.09 -9.06 16.12
N ASP A 89 -14.15 -9.43 16.98
CA ASP A 89 -14.12 -8.96 18.38
C ASP A 89 -13.53 -7.55 18.56
N VAL A 90 -12.79 -7.04 17.56
CA VAL A 90 -12.08 -5.76 17.61
C VAL A 90 -12.77 -4.66 16.79
N LEU A 91 -13.68 -5.06 15.88
CA LEU A 91 -14.34 -4.16 14.94
C LEU A 91 -15.51 -3.37 15.55
N GLU A 92 -15.60 -2.09 15.17
CA GLU A 92 -16.76 -1.24 15.41
C GLU A 92 -18.05 -1.87 14.85
N PRO A 93 -19.21 -1.70 15.50
CA PRO A 93 -20.47 -2.31 15.07
C PRO A 93 -20.86 -1.99 13.61
N THR A 94 -20.55 -0.78 13.14
CA THR A 94 -20.84 -0.36 11.76
C THR A 94 -20.05 -1.18 10.73
N ALA A 95 -18.76 -1.43 10.99
CA ALA A 95 -17.92 -2.23 10.11
C ALA A 95 -18.37 -3.70 10.09
N ARG A 96 -18.80 -4.24 11.23
CA ARG A 96 -19.35 -5.60 11.31
C ARG A 96 -20.64 -5.76 10.51
N ASN A 97 -21.57 -4.82 10.65
CA ASN A 97 -22.82 -4.86 9.88
C ASN A 97 -22.53 -4.79 8.37
N TRP A 98 -21.62 -3.90 7.95
CA TRP A 98 -21.22 -3.80 6.55
C TRP A 98 -20.59 -5.10 6.03
N ILE A 99 -19.69 -5.72 6.79
CA ILE A 99 -19.10 -7.02 6.43
C ILE A 99 -20.20 -8.06 6.28
N GLN A 100 -21.15 -8.13 7.22
CA GLN A 100 -22.26 -9.09 7.15
C GLN A 100 -23.16 -8.86 5.92
N ASP A 101 -23.43 -7.61 5.57
CA ASP A 101 -24.23 -7.26 4.40
C ASP A 101 -23.51 -7.69 3.10
N VAL A 102 -22.21 -7.39 2.98
CA VAL A 102 -21.42 -7.68 1.76
C VAL A 102 -20.97 -9.14 1.67
N GLU A 103 -20.72 -9.82 2.79
CA GLU A 103 -20.32 -11.24 2.81
C GLU A 103 -21.43 -12.15 2.26
N ASN A 104 -22.70 -11.72 2.39
CA ASN A 104 -23.85 -12.41 1.82
C ASN A 104 -24.17 -12.00 0.38
N ASP A 105 -23.51 -10.97 -0.15
CA ASP A 105 -23.69 -10.44 -1.50
C ASP A 105 -22.50 -10.83 -2.39
N SER A 106 -22.67 -11.89 -3.18
CA SER A 106 -21.64 -12.36 -4.11
C SER A 106 -21.32 -11.33 -5.20
N ASP A 107 -22.31 -10.57 -5.64
CA ASP A 107 -22.19 -9.63 -6.75
C ASP A 107 -21.37 -8.42 -6.31
N GLU A 108 -21.58 -7.94 -5.08
CA GLU A 108 -20.78 -6.86 -4.50
C GLU A 108 -19.33 -7.28 -4.24
N GLN A 109 -19.11 -8.51 -3.77
CA GLN A 109 -17.75 -9.05 -3.61
C GLN A 109 -17.02 -9.15 -4.96
N GLU A 110 -17.70 -9.65 -6.00
CA GLU A 110 -17.14 -9.71 -7.34
C GLU A 110 -16.85 -8.31 -7.89
N ARG A 111 -17.76 -7.35 -7.67
CA ARG A 111 -17.57 -5.95 -8.08
C ARG A 111 -16.34 -5.32 -7.42
N LEU A 112 -16.13 -5.51 -6.12
CA LEU A 112 -14.99 -4.96 -5.40
C LEU A 112 -13.67 -5.59 -5.88
N LYS A 113 -13.65 -6.91 -6.11
CA LYS A 113 -12.47 -7.61 -6.68
C LYS A 113 -12.16 -7.16 -8.10
N ALA A 114 -13.19 -7.04 -8.95
CA ALA A 114 -13.06 -6.53 -10.30
C ALA A 114 -12.50 -5.11 -10.30
N LEU A 115 -12.97 -4.25 -9.38
CA LEU A 115 -12.45 -2.89 -9.23
C LEU A 115 -10.96 -2.87 -8.85
N ALA A 116 -10.52 -3.72 -7.91
CA ALA A 116 -9.10 -3.81 -7.54
C ALA A 116 -8.23 -4.28 -8.72
N THR A 117 -8.74 -5.25 -9.47
CA THR A 117 -8.11 -5.76 -10.69
C THR A 117 -7.98 -4.67 -11.75
N ASP A 118 -9.04 -3.89 -11.97
CA ASP A 118 -9.06 -2.80 -12.95
C ASP A 118 -8.10 -1.68 -12.56
N VAL A 119 -8.00 -1.33 -11.27
CA VAL A 119 -6.99 -0.38 -10.77
C VAL A 119 -5.57 -0.84 -11.11
N VAL A 120 -5.25 -2.12 -10.89
CA VAL A 120 -3.92 -2.66 -11.24
C VAL A 120 -3.70 -2.62 -12.75
N LYS A 121 -4.69 -3.00 -13.55
CA LYS A 121 -4.58 -2.95 -15.02
C LYS A 121 -4.35 -1.54 -15.53
N GLU A 122 -5.10 -0.56 -15.03
CA GLU A 122 -4.92 0.85 -15.41
C GLU A 122 -3.57 1.39 -14.95
N TYR A 123 -3.08 0.98 -13.77
CA TYR A 123 -1.75 1.35 -13.29
C TYR A 123 -0.65 0.80 -14.20
N VAL A 124 -0.74 -0.49 -14.57
CA VAL A 124 0.22 -1.14 -15.47
C VAL A 124 0.21 -0.51 -16.87
N ARG A 125 -0.95 -0.03 -17.35
CA ARG A 125 -1.07 0.70 -18.62
C ARG A 125 -0.60 2.16 -18.55
N ASP A 126 -0.12 2.64 -17.41
CA ASP A 126 0.24 4.05 -17.17
C ASP A 126 -0.93 5.02 -17.40
N GLU A 127 -2.16 4.54 -17.19
CA GLU A 127 -3.39 5.34 -17.33
C GLU A 127 -3.73 6.08 -16.03
N LEU A 128 -3.19 5.62 -14.90
CA LEU A 128 -3.28 6.23 -13.58
C LEU A 128 -2.09 7.16 -13.29
N LYS A 129 -2.01 8.25 -14.05
CA LYS A 129 -0.87 9.20 -14.03
C LYS A 129 -0.52 9.81 -12.66
N ASP A 130 -1.50 9.87 -11.76
CA ASP A 130 -1.33 10.47 -10.42
C ASP A 130 -1.32 9.44 -9.29
N ALA A 131 -1.56 8.16 -9.59
CA ALA A 131 -1.58 7.12 -8.56
C ALA A 131 -0.16 6.81 -8.10
N LYS A 132 0.05 6.83 -6.79
CA LYS A 132 1.34 6.47 -6.21
C LYS A 132 1.47 4.95 -6.17
N VAL A 133 2.66 4.45 -6.48
CA VAL A 133 2.99 3.02 -6.38
C VAL A 133 2.64 2.43 -5.01
N ILE A 134 2.82 3.19 -3.93
CA ILE A 134 2.47 2.80 -2.56
C ILE A 134 0.95 2.55 -2.41
N GLU A 135 0.13 3.38 -3.06
CA GLU A 135 -1.33 3.25 -3.01
C GLU A 135 -1.79 2.02 -3.79
N VAL A 136 -1.18 1.71 -4.93
CA VAL A 136 -1.53 0.50 -5.67
C VAL A 136 -0.99 -0.76 -4.98
N ALA A 137 0.21 -0.69 -4.38
CA ALA A 137 0.81 -1.79 -3.64
C ALA A 137 -0.02 -2.22 -2.42
N CYS A 138 -0.84 -1.34 -1.83
CA CYS A 138 -1.70 -1.72 -0.71
C CYS A 138 -2.82 -2.71 -1.11
N LEU A 139 -3.07 -2.90 -2.41
CA LEU A 139 -3.96 -3.95 -2.92
C LEU A 139 -3.31 -5.33 -2.92
N ALA A 140 -1.99 -5.46 -2.75
CA ALA A 140 -1.28 -6.73 -2.81
C ALA A 140 -1.96 -7.90 -2.06
N PRO A 141 -2.45 -7.72 -0.81
CA PRO A 141 -3.07 -8.79 -0.05
C PRO A 141 -4.42 -9.26 -0.58
N VAL A 142 -4.98 -8.61 -1.60
CA VAL A 142 -6.32 -8.91 -2.13
C VAL A 142 -6.31 -9.21 -3.62
N LEU A 143 -5.13 -9.19 -4.26
CA LEU A 143 -4.98 -9.51 -5.66
C LEU A 143 -4.94 -11.03 -5.89
N GLU A 144 -5.40 -11.43 -7.06
CA GLU A 144 -5.12 -12.76 -7.58
C GLU A 144 -3.66 -12.86 -8.04
N LYS A 145 -3.14 -14.09 -8.10
CA LYS A 145 -1.73 -14.35 -8.39
C LYS A 145 -1.27 -13.64 -9.67
N ASP A 146 -2.02 -13.74 -10.75
CA ASP A 146 -1.61 -13.17 -12.04
C ASP A 146 -1.53 -11.64 -12.02
N ASP A 147 -2.50 -10.98 -11.38
CA ASP A 147 -2.51 -9.52 -11.22
C ASP A 147 -1.38 -9.05 -10.29
N PHE A 148 -1.12 -9.79 -9.21
CA PHE A 148 0.02 -9.57 -8.33
C PHE A 148 1.35 -9.68 -9.10
N ARG A 149 1.55 -10.76 -9.88
CA ARG A 149 2.76 -10.97 -10.69
C ARG A 149 2.92 -9.89 -11.74
N CYS A 150 1.81 -9.41 -12.31
CA CYS A 150 1.80 -8.31 -13.26
C CYS A 150 2.29 -7.01 -12.61
N LEU A 151 1.74 -6.66 -11.44
CA LEU A 151 2.13 -5.49 -10.66
C LEU A 151 3.61 -5.56 -10.26
N LEU A 152 4.08 -6.71 -9.76
CA LEU A 152 5.48 -6.93 -9.39
C LEU A 152 6.42 -6.69 -10.58
N ARG A 153 6.08 -7.24 -11.76
CA ARG A 153 6.87 -7.02 -12.99
C ARG A 153 6.90 -5.55 -13.40
N GLN A 154 5.79 -4.84 -13.25
CA GLN A 154 5.72 -3.42 -13.54
C GLN A 154 6.61 -2.61 -12.59
N LEU A 155 6.60 -2.91 -11.29
CA LEU A 155 7.49 -2.26 -10.32
C LEU A 155 8.96 -2.54 -10.64
N PHE A 156 9.32 -3.78 -10.98
CA PHE A 156 10.68 -4.11 -11.42
C PHE A 156 11.11 -3.29 -12.63
N THR A 157 10.25 -3.24 -13.64
CA THR A 157 10.52 -2.49 -14.86
C THR A 157 10.68 -1.00 -14.55
N GLY A 158 9.84 -0.45 -13.68
CA GLY A 158 9.94 0.94 -13.21
C GLY A 158 11.26 1.24 -12.50
N ILE A 159 11.69 0.37 -11.58
CA ILE A 159 12.96 0.54 -10.84
C ILE A 159 14.18 0.38 -11.78
N ASP A 160 14.13 -0.58 -12.69
CA ASP A 160 15.21 -0.83 -13.65
C ASP A 160 15.39 0.32 -14.65
N GLN A 161 14.29 0.89 -15.14
CA GLN A 161 14.28 1.98 -16.11
C GLN A 161 14.46 3.37 -15.50
N SER A 162 14.23 3.53 -14.19
CA SER A 162 14.42 4.83 -13.53
C SER A 162 15.88 5.27 -13.63
N ASP A 163 16.18 6.56 -13.70
CA ASP A 163 17.58 7.03 -13.70
C ASP A 163 18.23 6.89 -12.31
N LEU A 164 17.41 6.88 -11.26
CA LEU A 164 17.80 6.81 -9.86
C LEU A 164 16.87 5.86 -9.13
N LEU A 165 17.34 5.30 -8.01
CA LEU A 165 16.47 4.50 -7.13
C LEU A 165 15.45 5.41 -6.43
N ASP A 166 14.20 5.33 -6.85
CA ASP A 166 13.14 6.15 -6.26
C ASP A 166 12.63 5.55 -4.93
N VAL A 167 12.61 6.37 -3.88
CA VAL A 167 12.24 5.92 -2.53
C VAL A 167 10.80 5.41 -2.47
N PRO A 168 9.79 6.12 -3.04
CA PRO A 168 8.43 5.60 -3.17
C PRO A 168 8.34 4.24 -3.89
N GLN A 169 9.08 4.03 -4.99
CA GLN A 169 9.09 2.73 -5.67
C GLN A 169 9.61 1.60 -4.79
N LEU A 170 10.66 1.85 -4.01
CA LEU A 170 11.20 0.88 -3.07
C LEU A 170 10.25 0.60 -1.90
N GLN A 171 9.56 1.62 -1.40
CA GLN A 171 8.52 1.45 -0.38
C GLN A 171 7.35 0.62 -0.92
N GLY A 172 6.85 0.95 -2.12
CA GLY A 172 5.82 0.17 -2.79
C GLY A 172 6.23 -1.28 -3.05
N LEU A 173 7.50 -1.53 -3.40
CA LEU A 173 8.03 -2.89 -3.54
C LEU A 173 8.05 -3.63 -2.20
N ALA A 174 8.47 -2.98 -1.11
CA ALA A 174 8.45 -3.59 0.22
C ALA A 174 7.03 -3.95 0.66
N ASP A 175 6.07 -3.05 0.43
CA ASP A 175 4.65 -3.27 0.75
C ASP A 175 4.05 -4.39 -0.10
N LEU A 176 4.39 -4.44 -1.39
CA LEU A 176 3.97 -5.50 -2.31
C LEU A 176 4.50 -6.87 -1.86
N ILE A 177 5.77 -6.96 -1.45
CA ILE A 177 6.37 -8.21 -0.95
C ILE A 177 5.69 -8.67 0.34
N ARG A 178 5.46 -7.76 1.30
CA ARG A 178 4.78 -8.08 2.56
C ARG A 178 3.33 -8.51 2.38
N GLY A 179 2.66 -7.92 1.40
CA GLY A 179 1.27 -8.24 1.07
C GLY A 179 1.11 -9.49 0.21
N ALA A 180 2.20 -10.16 -0.18
CA ALA A 180 2.13 -11.34 -1.03
C ALA A 180 1.50 -12.52 -0.27
N ASP A 181 0.57 -13.21 -0.93
CA ASP A 181 0.12 -14.51 -0.44
C ASP A 181 1.23 -15.56 -0.54
N PRO A 182 1.15 -16.63 0.28
CA PRO A 182 2.00 -17.80 0.09
C PRO A 182 1.95 -18.26 -1.37
N ASP A 183 3.10 -18.62 -1.93
CA ASP A 183 3.27 -19.04 -3.33
C ASP A 183 3.13 -17.96 -4.42
N TYR A 184 2.94 -16.69 -4.07
CA TYR A 184 2.91 -15.59 -5.07
C TYR A 184 4.30 -15.08 -5.44
N LEU A 185 5.26 -15.23 -4.54
CA LEU A 185 6.67 -14.92 -4.76
C LEU A 185 7.43 -16.22 -5.04
N ASP A 186 8.14 -16.25 -6.17
CA ASP A 186 9.09 -17.32 -6.50
C ASP A 186 10.44 -16.99 -5.86
N SER A 187 11.23 -18.00 -5.48
CA SER A 187 12.57 -17.80 -4.90
C SER A 187 13.50 -16.98 -5.79
N ASP A 188 13.32 -17.09 -7.11
CA ASP A 188 14.06 -16.37 -8.14
C ASP A 188 13.73 -14.85 -8.14
N ASP A 189 12.55 -14.45 -7.69
CA ASP A 189 12.18 -13.03 -7.63
C ASP A 189 13.01 -12.29 -6.57
N LEU A 190 13.26 -12.93 -5.43
CA LEU A 190 14.07 -12.36 -4.36
C LEU A 190 15.52 -12.14 -4.83
N VAL A 191 16.06 -13.10 -5.59
CA VAL A 191 17.39 -12.97 -6.20
C VAL A 191 17.41 -11.82 -7.20
N LYS A 192 16.39 -11.72 -8.07
CA LYS A 192 16.27 -10.60 -9.03
C LYS A 192 16.17 -9.24 -8.35
N ILE A 193 15.50 -9.12 -7.21
CA ILE A 193 15.46 -7.87 -6.41
C ILE A 193 16.87 -7.48 -5.99
N LEU A 194 17.65 -8.43 -5.47
CA LEU A 194 19.02 -8.17 -5.02
C LEU A 194 19.95 -7.81 -6.18
N GLU A 195 19.85 -8.53 -7.30
CA GLU A 195 20.62 -8.24 -8.51
C GLU A 195 20.32 -6.84 -9.04
N LEU A 196 19.03 -6.50 -9.11
CA LEU A 196 18.56 -5.17 -9.50
C LEU A 196 19.14 -4.11 -8.56
N PHE A 197 19.03 -4.28 -7.24
CA PHE A 197 19.58 -3.32 -6.28
C PHE A 197 21.09 -3.19 -6.40
N SER A 198 21.82 -4.29 -6.55
CA SER A 198 23.28 -4.25 -6.75
C SER A 198 23.66 -3.45 -7.99
N ALA A 199 22.99 -3.71 -9.12
CA ALA A 199 23.23 -2.98 -10.37
C ALA A 199 22.89 -1.49 -10.22
N ARG A 200 21.71 -1.18 -9.66
CA ARG A 200 21.22 0.19 -9.51
C ARG A 200 22.03 1.00 -8.51
N LEU A 201 22.41 0.43 -7.36
CA LEU A 201 23.26 1.10 -6.36
C LEU A 201 24.65 1.41 -6.89
N THR A 202 25.23 0.50 -7.69
CA THR A 202 26.55 0.74 -8.32
C THR A 202 26.50 1.92 -9.30
N ASN A 203 25.35 2.10 -9.97
CA ASN A 203 25.13 3.16 -10.96
C ASN A 203 24.56 4.46 -10.37
N THR A 204 24.11 4.46 -9.11
CA THR A 204 23.50 5.64 -8.49
C THR A 204 24.59 6.58 -7.99
N HIS A 205 24.73 7.75 -8.62
CA HIS A 205 25.64 8.78 -8.13
C HIS A 205 25.17 9.30 -6.77
N ILE A 206 26.09 9.40 -5.79
CA ILE A 206 25.80 9.96 -4.47
C ILE A 206 25.25 11.38 -4.65
N GLN A 207 23.97 11.58 -4.30
CA GLN A 207 23.31 12.87 -4.43
C GLN A 207 23.53 13.73 -3.18
N SER A 208 22.74 13.48 -2.14
CA SER A 208 22.77 14.17 -0.87
C SER A 208 22.75 13.17 0.29
N THR A 209 23.31 13.53 1.44
CA THR A 209 23.31 12.67 2.64
C THR A 209 21.89 12.31 3.08
N SER A 210 20.92 13.23 2.94
CA SER A 210 19.51 12.97 3.26
C SER A 210 18.91 11.90 2.34
N TYR A 211 19.18 11.99 1.04
CA TYR A 211 18.69 11.01 0.08
C TYR A 211 19.32 9.63 0.30
N VAL A 212 20.63 9.56 0.54
CA VAL A 212 21.32 8.31 0.87
C VAL A 212 20.73 7.66 2.13
N TYR A 213 20.41 8.45 3.15
CA TYR A 213 19.78 7.95 4.37
C TYR A 213 18.38 7.36 4.09
N GLN A 214 17.53 8.09 3.36
CA GLN A 214 16.19 7.61 3.00
C GLN A 214 16.25 6.37 2.11
N LEU A 215 17.18 6.35 1.16
CA LEU A 215 17.42 5.19 0.29
C LEU A 215 17.86 3.97 1.11
N THR A 216 18.76 4.16 2.06
CA THR A 216 19.23 3.08 2.96
C THR A 216 18.07 2.50 3.76
N ILE A 217 17.19 3.36 4.31
CA ILE A 217 15.99 2.91 5.03
C ILE A 217 15.07 2.13 4.09
N ALA A 218 14.77 2.67 2.91
CA ALA A 218 13.85 2.04 1.97
C ALA A 218 14.36 0.66 1.52
N ILE A 219 15.65 0.52 1.22
CA ILE A 219 16.27 -0.77 0.89
C ILE A 219 16.21 -1.71 2.09
N SER A 220 16.49 -1.24 3.31
CA SER A 220 16.40 -2.07 4.52
C SER A 220 14.98 -2.61 4.69
N HIS A 221 13.95 -1.79 4.47
CA HIS A 221 12.57 -2.26 4.53
C HIS A 221 12.24 -3.31 3.46
N VAL A 222 12.82 -3.23 2.26
CA VAL A 222 12.65 -4.27 1.23
C VAL A 222 13.33 -5.55 1.69
N LEU A 223 14.58 -5.48 2.19
CA LEU A 223 15.30 -6.65 2.69
C LEU A 223 14.58 -7.32 3.87
N ASP A 224 14.04 -6.53 4.80
CA ASP A 224 13.23 -7.04 5.90
C ASP A 224 11.97 -7.73 5.37
N ALA A 225 11.26 -7.11 4.40
CA ALA A 225 10.09 -7.73 3.77
C ALA A 225 10.44 -9.08 3.14
N MET A 226 11.58 -9.18 2.46
CA MET A 226 12.06 -10.43 1.86
C MET A 226 12.42 -11.47 2.92
N ALA A 227 13.02 -11.07 4.03
CA ALA A 227 13.35 -11.99 5.13
C ALA A 227 12.09 -12.54 5.83
N ASP A 228 11.00 -11.75 5.83
CA ASP A 228 9.71 -12.14 6.40
C ASP A 228 8.89 -13.08 5.48
N THR A 229 9.26 -13.19 4.20
CA THR A 229 8.60 -14.14 3.28
C THR A 229 8.87 -15.59 3.71
N LYS A 230 7.81 -16.41 3.77
CA LYS A 230 7.85 -17.80 4.21
C LYS A 230 7.50 -18.75 3.08
#